data_AF-A0A1F3BN50-F1
#
_entry.id   AF-A0A1F3BN50-F1
#
_cell.length_a   1.000
_cell.length_b   1.000
_cell.length_c   1.000
_cell.angle_alpha   90.00
_cell.angle_beta   90.00
_cell.angle_gamma   90.00
#
_symmetry.space_group_name_H-M   'P 1'
#
loop_
_entity.id
_entity.type
_entity.pdbx_description
1 polymer ?
#
loop_
_entity_poly.entity_id
_entity_poly.type
_entity_poly.pdbx_seq_one_letter_code
_entity_poly.pdbx_strand_id
1 'polypeptide(L)'
;MATAGGDAAAGKAKSLACQACHIAVAPTGDTPRLVGQPEGYIVKQLKAFKAGDRKSPVMSAMANELSDTDMANLAAYWSSQVPGTDTMVLPEVAAIKKSHMVFPKDFPNGFVLYNTKNKEEGNSVSKSYVNTVGLQAAKANKPLPDGSVIVVVHYAAKLDASKKPVLEEDGSWSVDKVVGYGGMEARAGWGKDVPELLRNANWNYGLFGVDKTPRAELNHAPCLACHKPRAETSYLFLLKDIKAKANRK
;
A
#
# COMPACT_ATOMS: atom_id res chain seq x y z
N MET A 1 1.49 24.06 -35.57
CA MET A 1 1.76 24.16 -34.13
C MET A 1 0.42 24.15 -33.41
N ALA A 2 0.17 23.16 -32.55
CA ALA A 2 -0.99 23.11 -31.67
C ALA A 2 -0.57 22.37 -30.39
N THR A 3 -0.33 23.12 -29.32
CA THR A 3 -0.14 22.61 -27.96
C THR A 3 -1.48 22.08 -27.45
N ALA A 4 -1.72 20.78 -27.57
CA ALA A 4 -2.61 20.08 -26.64
C ALA A 4 -1.79 19.63 -25.42
N GLY A 5 -1.03 20.58 -24.86
CA GLY A 5 -0.21 20.35 -23.67
C GLY A 5 -1.13 20.25 -22.46
N GLY A 6 -1.00 19.19 -21.69
CA GLY A 6 -1.74 19.05 -20.44
C GLY A 6 -1.50 20.23 -19.51
N ASP A 7 -2.45 20.48 -18.62
CA ASP A 7 -2.30 21.47 -17.56
C ASP A 7 -1.38 20.89 -16.46
N ALA A 8 -0.15 21.39 -16.39
CA ALA A 8 0.84 20.96 -15.40
C ALA A 8 0.41 21.27 -13.96
N ALA A 9 -0.40 22.30 -13.70
CA ALA A 9 -0.92 22.60 -12.37
C ALA A 9 -1.98 21.59 -11.95
N ALA A 10 -2.90 21.24 -12.86
CA ALA A 10 -3.85 20.14 -12.64
C ALA A 10 -3.12 18.79 -12.51
N GLY A 11 -2.06 18.59 -13.29
CA GLY A 11 -1.17 17.43 -13.23
C GLY A 11 -0.48 17.30 -11.89
N LYS A 12 0.03 18.40 -11.33
CA LYS A 12 0.64 18.45 -10.01
C LYS A 12 -0.30 17.92 -8.93
N ALA A 13 -1.56 18.35 -8.93
CA ALA A 13 -2.56 17.89 -7.96
C ALA A 13 -2.86 16.39 -8.11
N LYS A 14 -2.88 15.85 -9.34
CA LYS A 14 -3.08 14.42 -9.58
C LYS A 14 -1.82 13.58 -9.30
N SER A 15 -0.63 14.18 -9.40
CA SER A 15 0.66 13.50 -9.25
C SER A 15 0.91 12.96 -7.83
N LEU A 16 0.15 13.44 -6.84
CA LEU A 16 0.25 13.05 -5.43
C LEU A 16 0.23 11.52 -5.25
N ALA A 17 -0.64 10.83 -5.98
CA ALA A 17 -0.74 9.37 -5.90
C ALA A 17 0.45 8.64 -6.52
N CYS A 18 1.02 9.21 -7.59
CA CYS A 18 2.19 8.64 -8.26
C CYS A 18 3.45 8.81 -7.40
N GLN A 19 3.57 9.92 -6.68
CA GLN A 19 4.70 10.22 -5.80
C GLN A 19 4.87 9.18 -4.69
N ALA A 20 3.77 8.63 -4.19
CA ALA A 20 3.79 7.64 -3.11
C ALA A 20 4.62 6.38 -3.43
N CYS A 21 4.78 6.03 -4.71
CA CYS A 21 5.59 4.89 -5.14
C CYS A 21 6.82 5.32 -5.97
N HIS A 22 6.66 6.29 -6.87
CA HIS A 22 7.70 6.66 -7.84
C HIS A 22 8.74 7.66 -7.30
N ILE A 23 8.50 8.22 -6.11
CA ILE A 23 9.31 9.29 -5.49
C ILE A 23 9.60 8.98 -4.02
N ALA A 24 8.57 8.69 -3.21
CA ALA A 24 8.68 8.44 -1.78
C ALA A 24 9.40 7.13 -1.42
N VAL A 25 9.55 6.23 -2.40
CA VAL A 25 10.35 5.01 -2.31
C VAL A 25 11.46 5.12 -3.35
N ALA A 26 12.66 4.61 -3.04
CA ALA A 26 13.75 4.60 -4.00
C ALA A 26 13.30 3.90 -5.30
N PRO A 27 13.40 4.55 -6.48
CA PRO A 27 12.95 3.95 -7.73
C PRO A 27 13.68 2.64 -8.02
N THR A 28 12.94 1.61 -8.38
CA THR A 28 13.46 0.30 -8.83
C THR A 28 13.10 0.06 -10.29
N GLY A 29 13.60 -1.02 -10.89
CA GLY A 29 13.23 -1.38 -12.28
C GLY A 29 11.71 -1.49 -12.49
N ASP A 30 10.98 -1.95 -11.48
CA ASP A 30 9.52 -2.12 -11.52
C ASP A 30 8.74 -0.84 -11.17
N THR A 31 9.37 0.10 -10.46
CA THR A 31 8.80 1.40 -10.09
C THR A 31 9.72 2.51 -10.60
N PRO A 32 9.72 2.77 -11.91
CA PRO A 32 10.69 3.66 -12.54
C PRO A 32 10.43 5.12 -12.18
N ARG A 33 11.45 5.96 -12.36
CA ARG A 33 11.35 7.41 -12.18
C ARG A 33 10.47 8.05 -13.25
N LEU A 34 9.52 8.89 -12.80
CA LEU A 34 8.63 9.67 -13.68
C LEU A 34 9.16 11.06 -14.02
N VAL A 35 9.95 11.65 -13.12
CA VAL A 35 10.51 13.01 -13.25
C VAL A 35 11.34 13.14 -14.52
N GLY A 36 11.03 14.15 -15.32
CA GLY A 36 11.72 14.50 -16.56
C GLY A 36 11.46 13.53 -17.72
N GLN A 37 10.54 12.57 -17.57
CA GLN A 37 10.16 11.69 -18.68
C GLN A 37 9.38 12.48 -19.75
N PRO A 38 9.59 12.20 -21.05
CA PRO A 38 8.87 12.90 -22.11
C PRO A 38 7.35 12.74 -21.99
N GLU A 39 6.57 13.80 -22.27
CA GLU A 39 5.11 13.78 -22.12
C GLU A 39 4.47 12.63 -22.91
N GLY A 40 4.83 12.50 -24.19
CA GLY A 40 4.32 11.45 -25.07
C GLY A 40 4.66 10.05 -24.56
N TYR A 41 5.79 9.89 -23.87
CA TYR A 41 6.14 8.61 -23.25
C TYR A 41 5.20 8.30 -22.08
N ILE A 42 5.00 9.24 -21.16
CA ILE A 42 4.12 9.05 -19.98
C ILE A 42 2.70 8.74 -20.41
N VAL A 43 2.12 9.53 -21.33
CA VAL A 43 0.76 9.29 -21.85
C VAL A 43 0.67 7.91 -22.48
N LYS A 44 1.65 7.52 -23.31
CA LYS A 44 1.68 6.21 -23.96
C LYS A 44 1.72 5.08 -22.93
N GLN A 45 2.53 5.19 -21.87
CA GLN A 45 2.59 4.15 -20.84
C GLN A 45 1.29 4.03 -20.05
N LEU A 46 0.70 5.15 -19.62
CA LEU A 46 -0.57 5.13 -18.89
C LEU A 46 -1.71 4.53 -19.74
N LYS A 47 -1.80 4.91 -21.02
CA LYS A 47 -2.74 4.30 -21.96
C LYS A 47 -2.49 2.80 -22.16
N ALA A 48 -1.23 2.39 -22.30
CA ALA A 48 -0.88 0.97 -22.43
C ALA A 48 -1.24 0.15 -21.19
N PHE A 49 -1.09 0.71 -19.97
CA PHE A 49 -1.53 0.06 -18.74
C PHE A 49 -3.06 -0.04 -18.64
N LYS A 50 -3.78 1.01 -19.06
CA LYS A 50 -5.25 1.05 -19.10
C LYS A 50 -5.84 0.07 -20.12
N ALA A 51 -5.25 0.01 -21.31
CA ALA A 51 -5.63 -0.93 -22.37
C ALA A 51 -5.20 -2.38 -22.07
N GLY A 52 -4.26 -2.56 -21.14
CA GLY A 52 -3.69 -3.86 -20.80
C GLY A 52 -2.59 -4.33 -21.73
N ASP A 53 -2.11 -3.51 -22.67
CA ASP A 53 -0.95 -3.80 -23.52
C ASP A 53 0.34 -3.90 -22.70
N ARG A 54 0.42 -3.13 -21.60
CA ARG A 54 1.47 -3.25 -20.59
C ARG A 54 0.90 -3.85 -19.32
N LYS A 55 1.54 -4.91 -18.81
CA LYS A 55 1.05 -5.65 -17.64
C LYS A 55 1.71 -5.12 -16.36
N SER A 56 0.90 -4.56 -15.47
CA SER A 56 1.23 -4.34 -14.06
C SER A 56 -0.07 -4.20 -13.29
N PRO A 57 -0.41 -5.13 -12.38
CA PRO A 57 -1.68 -5.05 -11.64
C PRO A 57 -1.87 -3.73 -10.90
N VAL A 58 -0.77 -3.15 -10.40
CA VAL A 58 -0.78 -1.87 -9.68
C VAL A 58 -1.01 -0.72 -10.67
N MET A 59 -0.18 -0.60 -11.71
CA MET A 59 -0.30 0.53 -12.65
C MET A 59 -1.53 0.46 -13.54
N SER A 60 -2.03 -0.74 -13.89
CA SER A 60 -3.30 -0.88 -14.60
C SER A 60 -4.48 -0.38 -13.78
N ALA A 61 -4.53 -0.69 -12.48
CA ALA A 61 -5.57 -0.14 -11.61
C ALA A 61 -5.45 1.38 -11.47
N MET A 62 -4.23 1.91 -11.29
CA MET A 62 -4.01 3.36 -11.24
C MET A 62 -4.42 4.05 -12.55
N ALA A 63 -4.09 3.47 -13.70
CA ALA A 63 -4.42 4.04 -15.00
C ALA A 63 -5.92 3.99 -15.34
N ASN A 64 -6.65 3.00 -14.80
CA ASN A 64 -8.10 2.89 -14.99
C ASN A 64 -8.86 4.04 -14.33
N GLU A 65 -8.33 4.62 -13.24
CA GLU A 65 -8.91 5.78 -12.56
C GLU A 65 -8.66 7.12 -13.28
N LEU A 66 -7.84 7.12 -14.34
CA LEU A 66 -7.44 8.35 -15.03
C LEU A 66 -8.24 8.53 -16.33
N SER A 67 -8.75 9.74 -16.54
CA SER A 67 -9.21 10.19 -17.86
C SER A 67 -8.04 10.48 -18.80
N ASP A 68 -8.29 10.56 -20.11
CA ASP A 68 -7.27 10.97 -21.07
C ASP A 68 -6.69 12.36 -20.74
N THR A 69 -7.54 13.26 -20.25
CA THR A 69 -7.14 14.59 -19.76
C THR A 69 -6.24 14.49 -18.54
N ASP A 70 -6.56 13.63 -17.56
CA ASP A 70 -5.70 13.41 -16.40
C ASP A 70 -4.32 12.88 -16.80
N MET A 71 -4.27 11.95 -17.76
CA MET A 71 -3.00 11.41 -18.28
C MET A 71 -2.16 12.49 -18.96
N ALA A 72 -2.78 13.37 -19.75
CA ALA A 72 -2.10 14.50 -20.38
C ALA A 72 -1.58 15.50 -19.34
N ASN A 73 -2.39 15.85 -18.35
CA ASN A 73 -2.01 16.75 -17.26
C ASN A 73 -0.84 16.19 -16.44
N LEU A 74 -0.90 14.91 -16.06
CA LEU A 74 0.19 14.21 -15.36
C LEU A 74 1.48 14.21 -16.20
N ALA A 75 1.36 13.95 -17.50
CA ALA A 75 2.49 13.95 -18.41
C ALA A 75 3.17 15.33 -18.46
N ALA A 76 2.38 16.40 -18.64
CA ALA A 76 2.85 17.79 -18.64
C ALA A 76 3.52 18.20 -17.32
N TYR A 77 2.99 17.75 -16.19
CA TYR A 77 3.61 18.01 -14.89
C TYR A 77 4.98 17.32 -14.73
N TRP A 78 5.05 16.03 -15.06
CA TRP A 78 6.25 15.23 -14.85
C TRP A 78 7.37 15.55 -15.84
N SER A 79 7.02 15.88 -17.10
CA SER A 79 7.96 16.33 -18.12
C SER A 79 8.60 17.68 -17.75
N SER A 80 7.85 18.56 -17.07
CA SER A 80 8.33 19.88 -16.66
C SER A 80 9.22 19.85 -15.43
N GLN A 81 9.33 18.70 -14.74
CA GLN A 81 10.21 18.57 -13.57
C GLN A 81 11.66 18.33 -14.00
N VAL A 82 12.61 18.89 -13.25
CA VAL A 82 14.04 18.75 -13.51
C VAL A 82 14.52 17.36 -13.04
N PRO A 83 15.17 16.56 -13.89
CA PRO A 83 15.79 15.31 -13.45
C PRO A 83 16.73 15.52 -12.24
N GLY A 84 16.49 14.78 -11.16
CA GLY A 84 17.27 14.88 -9.92
C GLY A 84 16.63 15.73 -8.82
N THR A 85 15.48 16.40 -9.08
CA THR A 85 14.66 17.07 -8.05
C THR A 85 13.54 16.18 -7.51
N ASP A 86 13.58 14.89 -7.82
CA ASP A 86 12.59 13.86 -7.47
C ASP A 86 12.66 13.42 -6.00
N THR A 87 13.51 14.03 -5.19
CA THR A 87 13.65 13.69 -3.77
C THR A 87 12.66 14.43 -2.89
N MET A 88 12.00 15.48 -3.40
CA MET A 88 10.95 16.22 -2.68
C MET A 88 9.56 15.70 -3.03
N VAL A 89 9.02 14.89 -2.12
CA VAL A 89 7.59 14.63 -2.01
C VAL A 89 6.85 15.97 -1.82
N LEU A 90 5.82 16.24 -2.62
CA LEU A 90 5.04 17.48 -2.52
C LEU A 90 4.53 17.69 -1.10
N PRO A 91 4.47 18.94 -0.59
CA PRO A 91 4.04 19.23 0.78
C PRO A 91 2.71 18.57 1.16
N GLU A 92 1.78 18.44 0.22
CA GLU A 92 0.47 17.82 0.41
C GLU A 92 0.58 16.31 0.64
N VAL A 93 1.47 15.59 -0.07
CA VAL A 93 1.77 14.18 0.21
C VAL A 93 2.61 14.06 1.47
N ALA A 94 3.58 14.95 1.66
CA ALA A 94 4.42 15.00 2.86
C ALA A 94 3.61 15.33 4.12
N ALA A 95 2.45 15.96 3.98
CA ALA A 95 1.52 16.29 5.06
C ALA A 95 0.62 15.12 5.47
N ILE A 96 0.59 14.00 4.71
CA ILE A 96 -0.07 12.73 5.10
C ILE A 96 0.81 12.01 6.15
N LYS A 97 1.07 12.71 7.26
CA LYS A 97 1.97 12.26 8.33
C LYS A 97 1.27 11.36 9.33
N LYS A 98 -0.05 11.48 9.48
CA LYS A 98 -0.78 10.81 10.56
C LYS A 98 -1.85 9.89 10.00
N SER A 99 -1.66 8.61 10.28
CA SER A 99 -2.75 7.66 10.28
C SER A 99 -3.62 7.87 11.51
N HIS A 100 -4.92 7.66 11.36
CA HIS A 100 -5.82 7.58 12.51
C HIS A 100 -5.72 6.24 13.25
N MET A 101 -5.06 5.24 12.66
CA MET A 101 -4.92 3.92 13.26
C MET A 101 -4.01 3.97 14.49
N VAL A 102 -4.51 3.44 15.60
CA VAL A 102 -3.75 3.18 16.82
C VAL A 102 -3.57 1.68 16.99
N PHE A 103 -2.50 1.25 17.65
CA PHE A 103 -2.30 -0.18 17.88
C PHE A 103 -3.44 -0.74 18.75
N PRO A 104 -4.12 -1.83 18.36
CA PRO A 104 -5.23 -2.37 19.13
C PRO A 104 -4.78 -2.86 20.51
N LYS A 105 -5.34 -2.30 21.58
CA LYS A 105 -4.95 -2.62 22.97
C LYS A 105 -5.13 -4.09 23.31
N ASP A 106 -6.19 -4.70 22.79
CA ASP A 106 -6.54 -6.09 23.11
C ASP A 106 -5.76 -7.11 22.28
N PHE A 107 -4.97 -6.69 21.29
CA PHE A 107 -4.20 -7.63 20.46
C PHE A 107 -3.23 -8.47 21.31
N PRO A 108 -3.19 -9.81 21.15
CA PRO A 108 -3.84 -10.60 20.08
C PRO A 108 -5.24 -11.16 20.41
N ASN A 109 -5.83 -10.83 21.56
CA ASN A 109 -7.17 -11.30 21.93
C ASN A 109 -8.22 -10.75 20.95
N GLY A 110 -9.12 -11.63 20.48
CA GLY A 110 -10.12 -11.28 19.46
C GLY A 110 -9.57 -11.22 18.03
N PHE A 111 -8.31 -11.64 17.82
CA PHE A 111 -7.69 -11.75 16.50
C PHE A 111 -7.41 -13.21 16.12
N VAL A 112 -7.55 -13.51 14.83
CA VAL A 112 -7.28 -14.83 14.26
C VAL A 112 -6.13 -14.72 13.27
N LEU A 113 -5.08 -15.53 13.48
CA LEU A 113 -4.00 -15.72 12.51
C LEU A 113 -4.56 -16.39 11.26
N TYR A 114 -4.44 -15.74 10.11
CA TYR A 114 -4.93 -16.26 8.83
C TYR A 114 -3.80 -16.51 7.82
N ASN A 115 -2.63 -15.90 7.99
CA ASN A 115 -1.51 -16.06 7.07
C ASN A 115 -0.16 -15.93 7.81
N THR A 116 0.76 -16.84 7.50
CA THR A 116 2.19 -16.74 7.84
C THR A 116 2.97 -16.72 6.54
N LYS A 117 3.89 -15.77 6.39
CA LYS A 117 4.73 -15.63 5.19
C LYS A 117 6.19 -15.49 5.56
N ASN A 118 7.01 -16.40 5.04
CA ASN A 118 8.46 -16.29 5.06
C ASN A 118 8.89 -15.26 4.01
N LYS A 119 9.88 -14.44 4.35
CA LYS A 119 10.50 -13.46 3.48
C LYS A 119 11.99 -13.74 3.44
N GLU A 120 12.42 -14.29 2.31
CA GLU A 120 13.84 -14.60 2.06
C GLU A 120 14.69 -13.33 2.14
N GLU A 121 14.20 -12.25 1.56
CA GLU A 121 14.80 -10.93 1.72
C GLU A 121 14.74 -10.49 3.19
N GLY A 122 15.91 -10.41 3.81
CA GLY A 122 16.08 -9.99 5.19
C GLY A 122 15.80 -11.07 6.25
N ASN A 123 15.67 -12.35 5.87
CA ASN A 123 15.41 -13.47 6.77
C ASN A 123 14.33 -13.15 7.81
N SER A 124 13.13 -12.81 7.34
CA SER A 124 12.04 -12.36 8.21
C SER A 124 10.76 -13.15 8.00
N VAL A 125 9.88 -13.10 9.00
CA VAL A 125 8.57 -13.76 8.96
C VAL A 125 7.51 -12.71 9.25
N SER A 126 6.45 -12.67 8.45
CA SER A 126 5.25 -11.88 8.75
C SER A 126 4.08 -12.79 9.08
N LYS A 127 3.43 -12.53 10.23
CA LYS A 127 2.19 -13.18 10.62
C LYS A 127 1.05 -12.16 10.56
N SER A 128 -0.01 -12.48 9.82
CA SER A 128 -1.13 -11.57 9.57
C SER A 128 -2.39 -12.06 10.27
N TYR A 129 -3.05 -11.14 10.96
CA TYR A 129 -4.18 -11.38 11.84
C TYR A 129 -5.36 -10.51 11.46
N VAL A 130 -6.57 -11.03 11.60
CA VAL A 130 -7.82 -10.30 11.38
C VAL A 130 -8.65 -10.36 12.65
N ASN A 131 -9.32 -9.27 13.01
CA ASN A 131 -10.23 -9.27 14.15
C ASN A 131 -11.53 -10.03 13.85
N THR A 132 -12.31 -10.33 14.89
CA THR A 132 -13.57 -11.06 14.74
C THR A 132 -14.55 -10.39 13.76
N VAL A 133 -14.63 -9.06 13.74
CA VAL A 133 -15.51 -8.31 12.80
C VAL A 133 -15.14 -8.61 11.35
N GLY A 134 -13.87 -8.44 10.99
CA GLY A 134 -13.41 -8.70 9.63
C GLY A 134 -13.52 -10.19 9.25
N LEU A 135 -13.27 -11.10 10.19
CA LEU A 135 -13.40 -12.53 9.98
C LEU A 135 -14.85 -12.95 9.66
N GLN A 136 -15.82 -12.42 10.42
CA GLN A 136 -17.24 -12.69 10.21
C GLN A 136 -17.73 -12.14 8.87
N ALA A 137 -17.34 -10.92 8.51
CA ALA A 137 -17.67 -10.33 7.21
C ALA A 137 -17.11 -11.16 6.04
N ALA A 138 -15.85 -11.59 6.15
CA ALA A 138 -15.22 -12.45 5.16
C ALA A 138 -15.93 -13.81 5.02
N LYS A 139 -16.33 -14.43 6.14
CA LYS A 139 -17.13 -15.68 6.15
C LYS A 139 -18.45 -15.50 5.41
N ALA A 140 -19.11 -14.36 5.60
CA ALA A 140 -20.34 -13.99 4.92
C ALA A 140 -20.14 -13.53 3.46
N ASN A 141 -18.92 -13.60 2.93
CA ASN A 141 -18.54 -13.10 1.60
C ASN A 141 -18.86 -11.61 1.38
N LYS A 142 -18.93 -10.82 2.45
CA LYS A 142 -19.15 -9.37 2.38
C LYS A 142 -17.81 -8.62 2.33
N PRO A 143 -17.78 -7.39 1.78
CA PRO A 143 -16.68 -6.46 2.03
C PRO A 143 -16.45 -6.29 3.53
N LEU A 144 -15.20 -6.06 3.93
CA LEU A 144 -14.86 -5.84 5.33
C LEU A 144 -15.41 -4.46 5.77
N PRO A 145 -16.31 -4.39 6.77
CA PRO A 145 -16.94 -3.14 7.17
C PRO A 145 -16.03 -2.30 8.07
N ASP A 146 -16.48 -1.09 8.39
CA ASP A 146 -15.94 -0.30 9.50
C ASP A 146 -15.91 -1.14 10.80
N GLY A 147 -14.85 -0.99 11.59
CA GLY A 147 -14.53 -1.84 12.73
C GLY A 147 -13.67 -3.07 12.36
N SER A 148 -13.42 -3.31 11.08
CA SER A 148 -12.46 -4.34 10.65
C SER A 148 -11.03 -3.88 10.92
N VAL A 149 -10.23 -4.76 11.52
CA VAL A 149 -8.82 -4.50 11.83
C VAL A 149 -7.97 -5.67 11.35
N ILE A 150 -6.89 -5.34 10.65
CA ILE A 150 -5.81 -6.25 10.28
C ILE A 150 -4.55 -5.82 11.01
N VAL A 151 -3.87 -6.78 11.63
CA VAL A 151 -2.55 -6.57 12.25
C VAL A 151 -1.56 -7.51 11.59
N VAL A 152 -0.41 -6.97 11.20
CA VAL A 152 0.72 -7.76 10.69
C VAL A 152 1.85 -7.63 11.69
N VAL A 153 2.30 -8.73 12.26
CA VAL A 153 3.47 -8.77 13.12
C VAL A 153 4.67 -9.18 12.28
N HIS A 154 5.74 -8.39 12.33
CA HIS A 154 7.00 -8.68 11.65
C HIS A 154 8.00 -9.23 12.66
N TYR A 155 8.62 -10.35 12.31
CA TYR A 155 9.63 -11.03 13.13
C TYR A 155 10.94 -11.18 12.35
N ALA A 156 12.05 -11.11 13.07
CA ALA A 156 13.29 -11.74 12.60
C ALA A 156 13.12 -13.27 12.66
N ALA A 157 13.58 -13.98 11.63
CA ALA A 157 13.61 -15.43 11.67
C ALA A 157 14.71 -15.91 12.62
N LYS A 158 14.46 -17.02 13.32
CA LYS A 158 15.49 -17.73 14.06
C LYS A 158 16.41 -18.41 13.06
N LEU A 159 17.71 -18.21 13.22
CA LEU A 159 18.73 -18.78 12.34
C LEU A 159 19.45 -19.94 13.02
N ASP A 160 19.83 -20.95 12.24
CA ASP A 160 20.71 -22.03 12.66
C ASP A 160 22.19 -21.60 12.67
N ALA A 161 23.09 -22.52 13.03
CA ALA A 161 24.53 -22.29 13.04
C ALA A 161 25.11 -21.90 11.66
N SER A 162 24.42 -22.25 10.57
CA SER A 162 24.78 -21.91 9.18
C SER A 162 24.14 -20.60 8.71
N LYS A 163 23.52 -19.83 9.61
CA LYS A 163 22.78 -18.59 9.33
C LYS A 163 21.57 -18.79 8.41
N LYS A 164 21.01 -19.99 8.35
CA LYS A 164 19.79 -20.30 7.59
C LYS A 164 18.58 -20.26 8.51
N PRO A 165 17.41 -19.79 8.05
CA PRO A 165 16.19 -19.85 8.83
C PRO A 165 15.83 -21.28 9.23
N VAL A 166 15.47 -21.48 10.50
CA VAL A 166 15.00 -22.75 11.02
C VAL A 166 13.57 -22.98 10.51
N LEU A 167 13.31 -24.14 9.88
CA LEU A 167 11.97 -24.52 9.42
C LEU A 167 11.15 -25.17 10.54
N GLU A 168 9.88 -24.82 10.59
CA GLU A 168 8.83 -25.49 11.36
C GLU A 168 8.17 -26.61 10.54
N GLU A 169 7.41 -27.48 11.21
CA GLU A 169 6.70 -28.61 10.56
C GLU A 169 5.71 -28.16 9.48
N ASP A 170 5.13 -26.96 9.62
CA ASP A 170 4.18 -26.39 8.66
C ASP A 170 4.86 -25.67 7.47
N GLY A 171 6.19 -25.73 7.39
CA GLY A 171 7.00 -25.05 6.38
C GLY A 171 7.22 -23.56 6.63
N SER A 172 6.63 -22.98 7.68
CA SER A 172 7.00 -21.63 8.11
C SER A 172 8.38 -21.60 8.76
N TRP A 173 9.00 -20.43 8.84
CA TRP A 173 10.24 -20.28 9.61
C TRP A 173 9.96 -19.97 11.07
N SER A 174 10.75 -20.55 11.96
CA SER A 174 10.76 -20.22 13.38
C SER A 174 11.05 -18.72 13.55
N VAL A 175 10.36 -18.09 14.50
CA VAL A 175 10.55 -16.67 14.80
C VAL A 175 11.47 -16.50 16.01
N ASP A 176 12.36 -15.50 15.96
CA ASP A 176 13.23 -15.12 17.08
C ASP A 176 12.58 -14.00 17.91
N LYS A 177 12.48 -12.81 17.30
CA LYS A 177 11.95 -11.61 17.98
C LYS A 177 11.11 -10.76 17.05
N VAL A 178 10.17 -10.01 17.63
CA VAL A 178 9.40 -8.99 16.92
C VAL A 178 10.33 -7.84 16.52
N VAL A 179 10.21 -7.39 15.27
CA VAL A 179 10.95 -6.24 14.73
C VAL A 179 10.04 -5.05 14.41
N GLY A 180 8.72 -5.25 14.47
CA GLY A 180 7.73 -4.19 14.37
C GLY A 180 6.35 -4.72 14.02
N TYR A 181 5.39 -3.81 13.92
CA TYR A 181 4.04 -4.13 13.52
C TYR A 181 3.60 -3.22 12.38
N GLY A 182 2.78 -3.77 11.50
CA GLY A 182 1.95 -3.03 10.58
C GLY A 182 0.48 -3.31 10.85
N GLY A 183 -0.40 -2.53 10.26
CA GLY A 183 -1.82 -2.80 10.32
C GLY A 183 -2.64 -1.90 9.42
N MET A 184 -3.91 -2.24 9.30
CA MET A 184 -4.91 -1.39 8.69
C MET A 184 -6.25 -1.53 9.41
N GLU A 185 -6.97 -0.43 9.49
CA GLU A 185 -8.26 -0.35 10.17
C GLU A 185 -9.21 0.55 9.38
N ALA A 186 -10.47 0.13 9.28
CA ALA A 186 -11.55 0.96 8.75
C ALA A 186 -12.41 1.48 9.90
N ARG A 187 -12.70 2.79 9.92
CA ARG A 187 -13.71 3.36 10.83
C ARG A 187 -14.56 4.41 10.14
N ALA A 188 -15.84 4.44 10.51
CA ALA A 188 -16.79 5.41 10.00
C ALA A 188 -16.25 6.84 10.17
N GLY A 189 -16.22 7.58 9.06
CA GLY A 189 -15.78 8.99 9.03
C GLY A 189 -14.28 9.22 8.84
N TRP A 190 -13.45 8.16 8.79
CA TRP A 190 -12.02 8.28 8.47
C TRP A 190 -11.78 8.54 6.97
N GLY A 191 -10.56 8.99 6.64
CA GLY A 191 -10.10 9.18 5.27
C GLY A 191 -10.49 10.52 4.62
N LYS A 192 -11.33 11.34 5.26
CA LYS A 192 -11.72 12.67 4.75
C LYS A 192 -10.54 13.63 4.62
N ASP A 193 -9.53 13.45 5.45
CA ASP A 193 -8.25 14.15 5.50
C ASP A 193 -7.25 13.67 4.43
N VAL A 194 -7.52 12.52 3.79
CA VAL A 194 -6.72 11.98 2.68
C VAL A 194 -7.27 12.48 1.34
N PRO A 195 -6.42 12.97 0.41
CA PRO A 195 -6.83 13.33 -0.94
C PRO A 195 -7.56 12.18 -1.66
N GLU A 196 -8.62 12.48 -2.41
CA GLU A 196 -9.52 11.49 -3.01
C GLU A 196 -8.80 10.38 -3.82
N LEU A 197 -7.78 10.77 -4.60
CA LEU A 197 -6.98 9.84 -5.40
C LEU A 197 -6.23 8.80 -4.57
N LEU A 198 -5.85 9.14 -3.34
CA LEU A 198 -5.16 8.27 -2.41
C LEU A 198 -6.09 7.63 -1.38
N ARG A 199 -7.33 8.13 -1.27
CA ARG A 199 -8.27 7.69 -0.24
C ARG A 199 -8.73 6.25 -0.49
N ASN A 200 -8.56 5.41 0.52
CA ASN A 200 -9.00 4.02 0.52
C ASN A 200 -10.31 3.86 1.29
N ALA A 201 -11.34 4.61 0.88
CA ALA A 201 -12.56 4.82 1.67
C ALA A 201 -12.22 5.21 3.12
N ASN A 202 -12.72 4.46 4.10
CA ASN A 202 -12.49 4.67 5.52
C ASN A 202 -11.22 3.98 6.06
N TRP A 203 -10.43 3.32 5.21
CA TRP A 203 -9.23 2.59 5.64
C TRP A 203 -8.06 3.53 5.90
N ASN A 204 -7.40 3.31 7.02
CA ASN A 204 -6.12 3.91 7.39
C ASN A 204 -5.12 2.81 7.75
N TYR A 205 -3.83 3.14 7.68
CA TYR A 205 -2.73 2.19 7.79
C TYR A 205 -1.81 2.59 8.93
N GLY A 206 -1.36 1.67 9.77
CA GLY A 206 -0.46 1.98 10.88
C GLY A 206 0.85 1.21 10.75
N LEU A 207 1.96 1.89 11.03
CA LEU A 207 3.26 1.27 11.28
C LEU A 207 3.66 1.56 12.72
N PHE A 208 4.11 0.54 13.43
CA PHE A 208 4.40 0.63 14.86
C PHE A 208 5.78 0.04 15.21
N GLY A 209 6.42 0.63 16.20
CA GLY A 209 7.63 0.10 16.84
C GLY A 209 7.38 -1.22 17.56
N VAL A 210 8.44 -1.85 18.06
CA VAL A 210 8.35 -3.10 18.85
C VAL A 210 7.59 -2.90 20.18
N ASP A 211 7.59 -1.67 20.67
CA ASP A 211 6.82 -1.15 21.81
C ASP A 211 5.37 -0.79 21.45
N LYS A 212 4.95 -1.03 20.20
CA LYS A 212 3.62 -0.72 19.65
C LYS A 212 3.32 0.77 19.55
N THR A 213 4.31 1.64 19.70
CA THR A 213 4.12 3.07 19.48
C THR A 213 4.02 3.38 17.99
N PRO A 214 3.14 4.29 17.56
CA PRO A 214 3.06 4.69 16.16
C PRO A 214 4.37 5.31 15.69
N ARG A 215 4.84 4.88 14.52
CA ARG A 215 5.98 5.50 13.81
C ARG A 215 5.52 6.79 13.12
N ALA A 216 5.28 7.82 13.93
CA ALA A 216 4.71 9.10 13.49
C ALA A 216 5.61 9.90 12.54
N GLU A 217 6.89 9.53 12.43
CA GLU A 217 7.83 10.07 11.47
C GLU A 217 7.59 9.59 10.04
N LEU A 218 6.89 8.46 9.85
CA LEU A 218 6.70 7.85 8.55
C LEU A 218 5.48 8.42 7.82
N ASN A 219 5.66 8.65 6.52
CA ASN A 219 4.57 9.04 5.63
C ASN A 219 3.70 7.82 5.29
N HIS A 220 2.38 7.94 5.41
CA HIS A 220 1.44 6.84 5.15
C HIS A 220 0.90 6.80 3.71
N ALA A 221 1.24 7.80 2.89
CA ALA A 221 0.85 7.85 1.47
C ALA A 221 1.29 6.61 0.67
N PRO A 222 2.49 6.01 0.87
CA PRO A 222 2.87 4.77 0.20
C PRO A 222 1.92 3.60 0.51
N CYS A 223 1.45 3.49 1.76
CA CYS A 223 0.49 2.45 2.14
C CYS A 223 -0.86 2.67 1.43
N LEU A 224 -1.35 3.91 1.43
CA LEU A 224 -2.58 4.29 0.75
C LEU A 224 -2.51 3.97 -0.75
N ALA A 225 -1.45 4.41 -1.43
CA ALA A 225 -1.27 4.17 -2.86
C ALA A 225 -1.15 2.68 -3.21
N CYS A 226 -0.35 1.92 -2.47
CA CYS A 226 -0.14 0.49 -2.72
C CYS A 226 -1.44 -0.31 -2.57
N HIS A 227 -2.27 0.06 -1.58
CA HIS A 227 -3.54 -0.62 -1.33
C HIS A 227 -4.71 -0.11 -2.19
N LYS A 228 -4.63 1.09 -2.78
CA LYS A 228 -5.70 1.69 -3.61
C LYS A 228 -6.20 0.76 -4.74
N PRO A 229 -5.33 0.08 -5.52
CA PRO A 229 -5.73 -0.92 -6.51
C PRO A 229 -6.59 -2.09 -6.00
N ARG A 230 -6.72 -2.26 -4.69
CA ARG A 230 -7.43 -3.37 -4.05
C ARG A 230 -8.83 -2.99 -3.60
N ALA A 231 -9.43 -1.93 -4.13
CA ALA A 231 -10.78 -1.46 -3.76
C ALA A 231 -11.82 -2.60 -3.74
N GLU A 232 -11.83 -3.45 -4.78
CA GLU A 232 -12.73 -4.61 -4.91
C GLU A 232 -12.53 -5.70 -3.84
N THR A 233 -11.39 -5.70 -3.15
CA THR A 233 -11.07 -6.64 -2.08
C THR A 233 -10.94 -5.93 -0.73
N SER A 234 -11.72 -4.87 -0.52
CA SER A 234 -11.70 -4.05 0.71
C SER A 234 -10.32 -3.47 1.02
N TYR A 235 -9.53 -3.21 -0.02
CA TYR A 235 -8.15 -2.78 0.05
C TYR A 235 -7.17 -3.83 0.59
N LEU A 236 -7.54 -5.12 0.70
CA LEU A 236 -6.65 -6.19 1.19
C LEU A 236 -6.04 -6.99 0.04
N PHE A 237 -4.75 -7.32 0.17
CA PHE A 237 -4.05 -8.28 -0.70
C PHE A 237 -4.41 -9.73 -0.39
N LEU A 238 -4.72 -10.04 0.88
CA LEU A 238 -4.89 -11.41 1.38
C LEU A 238 -6.34 -11.69 1.84
N LEU A 239 -7.32 -11.04 1.20
CA LEU A 239 -8.74 -11.29 1.53
C LEU A 239 -9.12 -12.77 1.30
N LYS A 240 -8.54 -13.42 0.29
CA LYS A 240 -8.77 -14.84 -0.01
C LYS A 240 -8.30 -15.74 1.14
N ASP A 241 -7.15 -15.46 1.74
CA ASP A 241 -6.62 -16.19 2.89
C ASP A 241 -7.52 -16.03 4.12
N ILE A 242 -8.04 -14.83 4.37
CA ILE A 242 -9.00 -14.59 5.45
C ILE A 242 -10.27 -15.42 5.21
N LYS A 243 -10.82 -15.40 4.00
CA LYS A 243 -12.00 -16.22 3.63
C LYS A 243 -11.73 -17.71 3.81
N ALA A 244 -10.56 -18.19 3.38
CA ALA A 244 -10.17 -19.58 3.56
C ALA A 244 -10.10 -19.93 5.05
N LYS A 245 -9.48 -19.07 5.88
CA LYS A 245 -9.39 -19.27 7.33
C LYS A 245 -10.75 -19.26 8.01
N ALA A 246 -11.64 -18.35 7.63
CA ALA A 246 -12.98 -18.21 8.23
C ALA A 246 -13.92 -19.39 7.96
N ASN A 247 -13.63 -20.17 6.91
CA ASN A 247 -14.40 -21.34 6.48
C ASN A 247 -13.79 -22.68 6.91
N ARG A 248 -12.62 -22.69 7.56
CA ARG A 248 -12.08 -23.92 8.17
C ARG A 248 -12.98 -24.28 9.37
N LYS A 249 -13.42 -25.54 9.39
CA LYS A 249 -14.19 -26.12 10.50
C LYS A 249 -13.33 -26.24 11.74
#